data_AF-A0A673CGW8-F1
#
_entry.id   AF-A0A673CGW8-F1
#
_cell.length_a   1.000
_cell.length_b   1.000
_cell.length_c   1.000
_cell.angle_alpha   90.00
_cell.angle_beta   90.00
_cell.angle_gamma   90.00
#
_symmetry.space_group_name_H-M   'P 1'
#
loop_
_entity.id
_entity.type
_entity.pdbx_description
1 polymer ?
#
loop_
_entity_poly.entity_id
_entity_poly.type
_entity_poly.pdbx_seq_one_letter_code
_entity_poly.pdbx_strand_id
1 'polypeptide(L)'
;SELNRQVKQSSSVIQEKVPLDKNDLPRNVAGQALSFIQDLVAALLNFHTYTEQRVHIYPLDSSIEPISPLNQKFSQYLHENAAYVRPLEDSFLQLHQSITEDTVTVLETVVKLKSFADNFSSYTHFLQKILPYQLKSLEEECEAPLCTAALTMKNHELQGDMKRVTSVFEKLQNYINLLALPSVQQDALPQSSTSAVFTQLAAFLHSLHDAIKEMSKHYNQKAALEQELPTVTQKLCTTTECLVGSLSSLTSSTGKIATFFSNNLDFFTSSGYCPKGCTVALNPLQAESMLANKKKAAGYIHALRKPRPQSVPYRDALSNRRILTSSTESREGLTQQVQQSQEKIARLEQEKEHWLLEAQLGKVRLEKENQRIADLEAQLAAALGGSPSSQTAAASTLAQSHEEVGDEESREQLIKTHYMVRVGELTTQLQISDSKAVHFHSECRALAKRLAIAEKSRETLSEEVKLANQNITRLQDELATTKRSYEDQLSMMSDHLCSMNETLSKQREEIDTLKLGSKVHTFVVSAFYLDLVLMLPPSLKQQDGFISHSHTVAIQINCLGNSK
;
A
#
# COMPACT_ATOMS: atom_id res chain seq x y z
N SER A 1 26.23 50.31 -32.24
CA SER A 1 26.87 49.01 -32.49
C SER A 1 26.72 48.06 -31.29
N GLU A 2 27.16 48.46 -30.09
CA GLU A 2 27.21 47.57 -28.91
C GLU A 2 25.90 46.91 -28.45
N LEU A 3 24.75 47.59 -28.47
CA LEU A 3 23.48 46.99 -28.00
C LEU A 3 23.14 45.66 -28.70
N ASN A 4 23.41 45.56 -30.00
CA ASN A 4 23.08 44.36 -30.79
C ASN A 4 24.05 43.19 -30.53
N ARG A 5 25.11 43.42 -29.74
CA ARG A 5 26.07 42.41 -29.31
C ARG A 5 25.66 41.77 -27.98
N GLN A 6 25.15 42.57 -27.05
CA GLN A 6 24.64 42.08 -25.75
C GLN A 6 23.41 41.18 -25.92
N VAL A 7 22.44 41.56 -26.77
CA VAL A 7 21.23 40.74 -27.02
C VAL A 7 21.59 39.34 -27.56
N LYS A 8 22.66 39.21 -28.37
CA LYS A 8 23.15 37.89 -28.83
C LYS A 8 23.86 37.07 -27.75
N GLN A 9 24.46 37.69 -26.72
CA GLN A 9 24.99 36.97 -25.57
C GLN A 9 23.89 36.52 -24.60
N SER A 10 22.80 37.28 -24.47
CA SER A 10 21.60 36.85 -23.72
C SER A 10 20.90 35.64 -24.36
N SER A 11 21.02 35.48 -25.68
CA SER A 11 20.36 34.41 -26.44
C SER A 11 21.17 33.10 -26.55
N SER A 12 22.35 33.02 -25.94
CA SER A 12 23.16 31.78 -25.87
C SER A 12 23.21 31.17 -24.48
N VAL A 13 22.30 31.55 -23.57
CA VAL A 13 22.05 30.78 -22.36
C VAL A 13 21.43 29.45 -22.80
N ILE A 14 22.26 28.42 -22.70
CA ILE A 14 21.99 27.00 -22.83
C ILE A 14 20.50 26.69 -22.52
N GLN A 15 19.81 26.01 -23.44
CA GLN A 15 18.64 25.21 -23.07
C GLN A 15 19.15 24.04 -22.22
N GLU A 16 19.54 24.34 -20.99
CA GLU A 16 19.84 23.33 -19.98
C GLU A 16 18.51 22.66 -19.68
N LYS A 17 18.28 21.55 -20.39
CA LYS A 17 17.12 20.68 -20.28
C LYS A 17 16.96 20.34 -18.80
N VAL A 18 16.09 21.09 -18.12
CA VAL A 18 15.91 21.06 -16.66
C VAL A 18 15.91 19.59 -16.26
N PRO A 19 16.88 19.13 -15.44
CA PRO A 19 16.96 17.72 -15.12
C PRO A 19 15.66 17.30 -14.45
N LEU A 20 14.82 16.57 -15.18
CA LEU A 20 13.66 15.87 -14.63
C LEU A 20 14.17 15.14 -13.40
N ASP A 21 13.57 15.45 -12.25
CA ASP A 21 14.14 15.09 -10.97
C ASP A 21 14.29 13.56 -10.95
N LYS A 22 15.53 13.07 -10.84
CA LYS A 22 15.86 11.67 -11.21
C LYS A 22 15.15 10.63 -10.34
N ASN A 23 14.55 11.09 -9.25
CA ASN A 23 13.67 10.37 -8.34
C ASN A 23 12.33 9.98 -8.98
N ASP A 24 11.79 10.79 -9.92
CA ASP A 24 10.46 10.59 -10.51
C ASP A 24 10.48 9.68 -11.74
N LEU A 25 11.62 9.56 -12.42
CA LEU A 25 11.74 8.80 -13.67
C LEU A 25 11.30 7.31 -13.53
N PRO A 26 11.73 6.55 -12.50
CA PRO A 26 11.30 5.16 -12.34
C PRO A 26 9.79 5.01 -12.14
N ARG A 27 9.17 5.94 -11.41
CA ARG A 27 7.73 5.92 -11.11
C ARG A 27 6.90 6.25 -12.35
N ASN A 28 7.32 7.24 -13.13
CA ASN A 28 6.67 7.58 -14.40
C ASN A 28 6.78 6.45 -15.44
N VAL A 29 7.96 5.81 -15.55
CA VAL A 29 8.16 4.61 -16.39
C VAL A 29 7.25 3.47 -15.93
N ALA A 30 7.18 3.19 -14.63
CA ALA A 30 6.29 2.15 -14.10
C ALA A 30 4.79 2.47 -14.29
N GLY A 31 4.38 3.73 -14.16
CA GLY A 31 3.00 4.17 -14.42
C GLY A 31 2.60 4.07 -15.89
N GLN A 32 3.53 4.32 -16.82
CA GLN A 32 3.31 4.09 -18.25
C GLN A 32 3.27 2.59 -18.60
N ALA A 33 4.10 1.77 -17.96
CA ALA A 33 4.03 0.32 -18.10
C ALA A 33 2.68 -0.24 -17.60
N LEU A 34 2.18 0.27 -16.46
CA LEU A 34 0.92 -0.13 -15.87
C LEU A 34 -0.26 0.08 -16.83
N SER A 35 -0.39 1.26 -17.46
CA SER A 35 -1.52 1.50 -18.38
C SER A 35 -1.48 0.59 -19.62
N PHE A 36 -0.29 0.21 -20.10
CA PHE A 36 -0.17 -0.78 -21.17
C PHE A 36 -0.48 -2.22 -20.70
N ILE A 37 -0.20 -2.57 -19.44
CA ILE A 37 -0.65 -3.84 -18.84
C ILE A 37 -2.18 -3.86 -18.67
N GLN A 38 -2.81 -2.74 -18.33
CA GLN A 38 -4.28 -2.62 -18.26
C GLN A 38 -4.93 -2.77 -19.65
N ASP A 39 -4.38 -2.11 -20.68
CA ASP A 39 -4.78 -2.32 -22.09
C ASP A 39 -4.68 -3.80 -22.49
N LEU A 40 -3.59 -4.48 -22.10
CA LEU A 40 -3.36 -5.91 -22.39
C LEU A 40 -4.36 -6.80 -21.65
N VAL A 41 -4.58 -6.58 -20.35
CA VAL A 41 -5.52 -7.35 -19.52
C VAL A 41 -6.94 -7.23 -20.05
N ALA A 42 -7.41 -6.02 -20.37
CA ALA A 42 -8.73 -5.82 -20.97
C ALA A 42 -8.88 -6.53 -22.31
N ALA A 43 -7.86 -6.47 -23.17
CA ALA A 43 -7.87 -7.14 -24.47
C ALA A 43 -7.82 -8.68 -24.35
N LEU A 44 -7.08 -9.22 -23.38
CA LEU A 44 -7.01 -10.67 -23.11
C LEU A 44 -8.33 -11.22 -22.56
N LEU A 45 -8.94 -10.53 -21.58
CA LEU A 45 -10.25 -10.88 -21.04
C LEU A 45 -11.31 -10.95 -22.17
N ASN A 46 -11.33 -9.93 -23.03
CA ASN A 46 -12.23 -9.88 -24.18
C ASN A 46 -11.97 -11.04 -25.16
N PHE A 47 -10.71 -11.32 -25.51
CA PHE A 47 -10.36 -12.41 -26.43
C PHE A 47 -10.81 -13.78 -25.92
N HIS A 48 -10.55 -14.10 -24.66
CA HIS A 48 -11.00 -15.37 -24.06
C HIS A 48 -12.54 -15.44 -23.97
N THR A 49 -13.20 -14.34 -23.59
CA THR A 49 -14.67 -14.26 -23.49
C THR A 49 -15.37 -14.42 -24.85
N TYR A 50 -14.88 -13.77 -25.92
CA TYR A 50 -15.45 -13.93 -27.26
C TYR A 50 -15.10 -15.28 -27.89
N THR A 51 -13.97 -15.89 -27.51
CA THR A 51 -13.67 -17.29 -27.86
C THR A 51 -14.66 -18.24 -27.18
N GLU A 52 -14.94 -18.06 -25.88
CA GLU A 52 -15.94 -18.84 -25.12
C GLU A 52 -17.31 -18.76 -25.78
N GLN A 53 -17.75 -17.55 -26.14
CA GLN A 53 -19.02 -17.34 -26.85
C GLN A 53 -19.02 -18.01 -28.23
N ARG A 54 -17.97 -17.87 -29.04
CA ARG A 54 -17.94 -18.45 -30.40
C ARG A 54 -17.98 -19.98 -30.38
N VAL A 55 -17.40 -20.60 -29.36
CA VAL A 55 -17.44 -22.07 -29.11
C VAL A 55 -18.86 -22.59 -28.80
N HIS A 56 -19.82 -21.71 -28.48
CA HIS A 56 -21.27 -22.01 -28.38
C HIS A 56 -22.07 -21.70 -29.67
N ILE A 57 -21.41 -21.25 -30.74
CA ILE A 57 -22.06 -20.73 -31.97
C ILE A 57 -21.58 -21.47 -33.22
N TYR A 58 -20.31 -21.86 -33.26
CA TYR A 58 -19.67 -22.49 -34.41
C TYR A 58 -18.71 -23.60 -33.93
N PRO A 59 -18.66 -24.78 -34.57
CA PRO A 59 -19.31 -25.14 -35.84
C PRO A 59 -20.82 -25.41 -35.75
N LEU A 60 -21.37 -25.58 -34.55
CA LEU A 60 -22.80 -25.80 -34.28
C LEU A 60 -23.30 -24.79 -33.24
N ASP A 61 -24.50 -24.23 -33.45
CA ASP A 61 -25.08 -23.28 -32.48
C ASP A 61 -25.79 -24.02 -31.34
N SER A 62 -25.40 -23.72 -30.10
CA SER A 62 -25.91 -24.35 -28.88
C SER A 62 -27.41 -24.14 -28.61
N SER A 63 -28.07 -23.28 -29.38
CA SER A 63 -29.53 -23.10 -29.35
C SER A 63 -30.30 -24.06 -30.26
N ILE A 64 -29.60 -24.80 -31.12
CA ILE A 64 -30.16 -25.76 -32.09
C ILE A 64 -29.70 -27.18 -31.75
N GLU A 65 -28.41 -27.37 -31.48
CA GLU A 65 -27.80 -28.69 -31.25
C GLU A 65 -26.92 -28.70 -29.97
N PRO A 66 -26.71 -29.86 -29.32
CA PRO A 66 -25.85 -29.96 -28.15
C PRO A 66 -24.37 -29.73 -28.53
N ILE A 67 -23.68 -28.92 -27.73
CA ILE A 67 -22.24 -28.64 -27.87
C ILE A 67 -21.44 -29.94 -27.71
N SER A 68 -20.37 -30.11 -28.50
CA SER A 68 -19.48 -31.27 -28.37
C SER A 68 -18.89 -31.37 -26.95
N PRO A 69 -18.63 -32.59 -26.40
CA PRO A 69 -18.02 -32.73 -25.08
C PRO A 69 -16.65 -32.06 -24.95
N LEU A 70 -15.93 -31.91 -26.06
CA LEU A 70 -14.70 -31.13 -26.14
C LEU A 70 -14.99 -29.63 -25.93
N ASN A 71 -15.85 -29.04 -26.75
CA ASN A 71 -16.14 -27.61 -26.74
C ASN A 71 -16.84 -27.18 -25.45
N GLN A 72 -17.69 -28.04 -24.87
CA GLN A 72 -18.26 -27.82 -23.54
C GLN A 72 -17.16 -27.71 -22.47
N LYS A 73 -16.14 -28.57 -22.51
CA LYS A 73 -15.02 -28.51 -21.56
C LYS A 73 -14.02 -27.38 -21.86
N PHE A 74 -13.84 -27.03 -23.14
CA PHE A 74 -13.06 -25.87 -23.55
C PHE A 74 -13.71 -24.57 -23.02
N SER A 75 -15.03 -24.42 -23.20
CA SER A 75 -15.82 -23.34 -22.62
C SER A 75 -15.66 -23.26 -21.10
N GLN A 76 -15.77 -24.38 -20.39
CA GLN A 76 -15.64 -24.39 -18.92
C GLN A 76 -14.28 -23.82 -18.47
N TYR A 77 -13.19 -24.16 -19.18
CA TYR A 77 -11.88 -23.59 -18.89
C TYR A 77 -11.75 -22.13 -19.35
N LEU A 78 -12.31 -21.74 -20.50
CA LEU A 78 -12.33 -20.33 -20.91
C LEU A 78 -13.10 -19.45 -19.91
N HIS A 79 -14.17 -19.95 -19.29
CA HIS A 79 -14.92 -19.25 -18.25
C HIS A 79 -14.06 -18.89 -17.03
N GLU A 80 -13.04 -19.69 -16.72
CA GLU A 80 -12.09 -19.41 -15.64
C GLU A 80 -11.12 -18.24 -15.95
N ASN A 81 -11.07 -17.73 -17.19
CA ASN A 81 -10.01 -16.82 -17.65
C ASN A 81 -9.79 -15.60 -16.74
N ALA A 82 -10.87 -15.03 -16.20
CA ALA A 82 -10.80 -13.85 -15.34
C ALA A 82 -9.95 -14.08 -14.07
N ALA A 83 -9.95 -15.29 -13.52
CA ALA A 83 -9.15 -15.66 -12.34
C ALA A 83 -7.65 -15.71 -12.61
N TYR A 84 -7.25 -15.85 -13.88
CA TYR A 84 -5.84 -15.88 -14.31
C TYR A 84 -5.36 -14.55 -14.90
N VAL A 85 -6.23 -13.82 -15.60
CA VAL A 85 -5.86 -12.57 -16.28
C VAL A 85 -5.95 -11.35 -15.36
N ARG A 86 -6.95 -11.24 -14.47
CA ARG A 86 -7.08 -10.08 -13.55
C ARG A 86 -5.89 -9.91 -12.59
N PRO A 87 -5.33 -10.97 -11.98
CA PRO A 87 -4.19 -10.80 -11.06
C PRO A 87 -2.93 -10.19 -11.71
N LEU A 88 -2.83 -10.18 -13.04
CA LEU A 88 -1.76 -9.47 -13.77
C LEU A 88 -1.86 -7.95 -13.59
N GLU A 89 -3.08 -7.40 -13.67
CA GLU A 89 -3.36 -5.98 -13.40
C GLU A 89 -3.14 -5.65 -11.93
N ASP A 90 -3.73 -6.43 -11.01
CA ASP A 90 -3.65 -6.16 -9.57
C ASP A 90 -2.22 -6.21 -9.01
N SER A 91 -1.41 -7.17 -9.46
CA SER A 91 -0.01 -7.29 -9.00
C SER A 91 0.91 -6.26 -9.66
N PHE A 92 0.67 -5.87 -10.92
CA PHE A 92 1.42 -4.76 -11.54
C PHE A 92 1.03 -3.40 -10.94
N LEU A 93 -0.23 -3.22 -10.54
CA LEU A 93 -0.67 -2.05 -9.79
C LEU A 93 0.02 -1.97 -8.42
N GLN A 94 0.09 -3.08 -7.66
CA GLN A 94 0.86 -3.13 -6.41
C GLN A 94 2.36 -2.87 -6.61
N LEU A 95 2.93 -3.36 -7.72
CA LEU A 95 4.31 -3.07 -8.12
C LEU A 95 4.52 -1.57 -8.35
N HIS A 96 3.69 -0.92 -9.17
CA HIS A 96 3.75 0.53 -9.37
C HIS A 96 3.55 1.31 -8.07
N GLN A 97 2.61 0.91 -7.20
CA GLN A 97 2.37 1.54 -5.89
C GLN A 97 3.56 1.41 -4.93
N SER A 98 4.37 0.35 -5.04
CA SER A 98 5.59 0.18 -4.23
C SER A 98 6.77 1.07 -4.65
N ILE A 99 6.69 1.68 -5.84
CA ILE A 99 7.71 2.60 -6.36
C ILE A 99 7.35 4.03 -5.93
N THR A 100 8.11 4.53 -4.95
CA THR A 100 7.98 5.88 -4.39
C THR A 100 9.28 6.68 -4.59
N GLU A 101 9.25 8.00 -4.38
CA GLU A 101 10.45 8.84 -4.30
C GLU A 101 11.45 8.35 -3.23
N ASP A 102 10.92 7.62 -2.24
CA ASP A 102 11.61 6.96 -1.14
C ASP A 102 11.84 5.45 -1.41
N THR A 103 11.91 5.00 -2.67
CA THR A 103 12.28 3.62 -3.03
C THR A 103 13.54 3.61 -3.88
N VAL A 104 14.58 2.86 -3.49
CA VAL A 104 15.67 2.52 -4.42
C VAL A 104 15.13 1.46 -5.37
N THR A 105 15.04 1.75 -6.68
CA THR A 105 14.50 0.82 -7.67
C THR A 105 15.59 -0.03 -8.30
N VAL A 106 15.90 -1.17 -7.66
CA VAL A 106 16.77 -2.25 -8.17
C VAL A 106 16.06 -3.60 -8.02
N LEU A 107 16.47 -4.65 -8.72
CA LEU A 107 15.71 -5.92 -8.74
C LEU A 107 15.62 -6.57 -7.35
N GLU A 108 16.64 -6.35 -6.53
CA GLU A 108 16.79 -6.82 -5.15
C GLU A 108 15.78 -6.19 -4.18
N THR A 109 15.28 -4.98 -4.47
CA THR A 109 14.35 -4.23 -3.59
C THR A 109 12.91 -4.23 -4.08
N VAL A 110 12.67 -4.58 -5.35
CA VAL A 110 11.34 -4.53 -5.98
C VAL A 110 10.58 -5.85 -5.75
N VAL A 111 10.33 -6.15 -4.46
CA VAL A 111 9.70 -7.41 -3.99
C VAL A 111 8.35 -7.72 -4.64
N LYS A 112 7.59 -6.68 -5.04
CA LYS A 112 6.31 -6.85 -5.73
C LYS A 112 6.44 -7.41 -7.16
N LEU A 113 7.62 -7.38 -7.79
CA LEU A 113 7.86 -8.02 -9.09
C LEU A 113 7.66 -9.54 -9.02
N LYS A 114 7.99 -10.19 -7.90
CA LYS A 114 7.75 -11.62 -7.70
C LYS A 114 6.26 -11.99 -7.78
N SER A 115 5.38 -11.18 -7.17
CA SER A 115 3.93 -11.40 -7.26
C SER A 115 3.41 -11.27 -8.69
N PHE A 116 3.95 -10.35 -9.48
CA PHE A 116 3.62 -10.25 -10.90
C PHE A 116 4.16 -11.46 -11.70
N ALA A 117 5.38 -11.91 -11.42
CA ALA A 117 5.98 -13.08 -12.06
C ALA A 117 5.22 -14.39 -11.77
N ASP A 118 4.68 -14.54 -10.55
CA ASP A 118 3.85 -15.69 -10.15
C ASP A 118 2.46 -15.67 -10.81
N ASN A 119 1.86 -14.49 -10.95
CA ASN A 119 0.59 -14.33 -11.66
C ASN A 119 0.77 -14.53 -13.18
N PHE A 120 1.85 -14.00 -13.77
CA PHE A 120 2.21 -14.24 -15.17
C PHE A 120 2.51 -15.71 -15.44
N SER A 121 3.17 -16.38 -14.49
CA SER A 121 3.36 -17.83 -14.52
C SER A 121 2.03 -18.58 -14.48
N SER A 122 1.11 -18.18 -13.59
CA SER A 122 -0.22 -18.80 -13.47
C SER A 122 -1.05 -18.64 -14.76
N TYR A 123 -1.02 -17.46 -15.38
CA TYR A 123 -1.65 -17.21 -16.68
C TYR A 123 -1.00 -18.00 -17.83
N THR A 124 0.32 -18.20 -17.81
CA THR A 124 1.00 -19.00 -18.83
C THR A 124 0.64 -20.49 -18.72
N HIS A 125 0.54 -21.04 -17.51
CA HIS A 125 0.02 -22.39 -17.30
C HIS A 125 -1.48 -22.51 -17.68
N PHE A 126 -2.27 -21.44 -17.52
CA PHE A 126 -3.65 -21.40 -18.04
C PHE A 126 -3.68 -21.51 -19.58
N LEU A 127 -2.82 -20.77 -20.30
CA LEU A 127 -2.69 -20.91 -21.75
C LEU A 127 -2.28 -22.34 -22.16
N GLN A 128 -1.34 -22.96 -21.45
CA GLN A 128 -0.97 -24.36 -21.67
C GLN A 128 -2.14 -25.34 -21.40
N LYS A 129 -2.94 -25.10 -20.36
CA LYS A 129 -4.13 -25.89 -20.01
C LYS A 129 -5.19 -25.87 -21.13
N ILE A 130 -5.44 -24.69 -21.73
CA ILE A 130 -6.48 -24.55 -22.76
C ILE A 130 -6.00 -24.89 -24.19
N LEU A 131 -4.70 -24.77 -24.49
CA LEU A 131 -4.17 -24.95 -25.84
C LEU A 131 -4.58 -26.28 -26.51
N PRO A 132 -4.52 -27.46 -25.87
CA PRO A 132 -4.98 -28.72 -26.49
C PRO A 132 -6.45 -28.69 -26.92
N TYR A 133 -7.31 -28.04 -26.12
CA TYR A 133 -8.73 -27.90 -26.39
C TYR A 133 -8.98 -26.89 -27.52
N GLN A 134 -8.26 -25.77 -27.53
CA GLN A 134 -8.34 -24.78 -28.60
C GLN A 134 -7.90 -25.33 -29.96
N LEU A 135 -6.84 -26.16 -29.97
CA LEU A 135 -6.38 -26.84 -31.18
C LEU A 135 -7.41 -27.85 -31.69
N LYS A 136 -7.97 -28.68 -30.80
CA LYS A 136 -9.01 -29.66 -31.15
C LYS A 136 -10.34 -29.02 -31.54
N SER A 137 -10.69 -27.87 -30.96
CA SER A 137 -11.87 -27.08 -31.36
C SER A 137 -11.74 -26.63 -32.82
N LEU A 138 -10.55 -26.16 -33.22
CA LEU A 138 -10.23 -25.86 -34.63
C LEU A 138 -10.16 -27.11 -35.54
N GLU A 139 -9.97 -28.32 -35.00
CA GLU A 139 -10.09 -29.58 -35.75
C GLU A 139 -11.57 -29.96 -35.96
N GLU A 140 -12.43 -29.85 -34.95
CA GLU A 140 -13.89 -30.02 -35.11
C GLU A 140 -14.47 -29.01 -36.11
N GLU A 141 -13.94 -27.79 -36.15
CA GLU A 141 -14.27 -26.80 -37.19
C GLU A 141 -13.75 -27.17 -38.60
N CYS A 142 -12.71 -27.99 -38.73
CA CYS A 142 -12.26 -28.54 -40.02
C CYS A 142 -13.13 -29.72 -40.49
N GLU A 143 -13.70 -30.48 -39.55
CA GLU A 143 -14.58 -31.61 -39.83
C GLU A 143 -16.05 -31.20 -40.08
N ALA A 144 -16.40 -29.93 -39.87
CA ALA A 144 -17.73 -29.39 -40.08
C ALA A 144 -18.20 -29.48 -41.55
N PRO A 145 -19.46 -29.88 -41.86
CA PRO A 145 -19.91 -30.17 -43.23
C PRO A 145 -19.83 -29.03 -44.27
N LEU A 146 -19.68 -27.79 -43.82
CA LEU A 146 -19.55 -26.59 -44.67
C LEU A 146 -18.16 -25.96 -44.63
N CYS A 147 -17.18 -26.63 -43.99
CA CYS A 147 -15.80 -26.16 -43.96
C CYS A 147 -15.17 -26.28 -45.36
N THR A 148 -14.87 -25.15 -45.99
CA THR A 148 -14.18 -25.11 -47.28
C THR A 148 -12.68 -25.36 -47.09
N ALA A 149 -11.98 -25.85 -48.12
CA ALA A 149 -10.52 -26.03 -48.06
C ALA A 149 -9.74 -24.75 -47.69
N ALA A 150 -10.31 -23.56 -47.97
CA ALA A 150 -9.76 -22.28 -47.54
C ALA A 150 -9.93 -22.05 -46.02
N LEU A 151 -11.10 -22.39 -45.46
CA LEU A 151 -11.33 -22.38 -44.00
C LEU A 151 -10.46 -23.42 -43.29
N THR A 152 -10.33 -24.64 -43.82
CA THR A 152 -9.40 -25.67 -43.31
C THR A 152 -7.96 -25.15 -43.25
N MET A 153 -7.50 -24.46 -44.30
CA MET A 153 -6.17 -23.84 -44.35
C MET A 153 -6.01 -22.77 -43.25
N LYS A 154 -6.98 -21.86 -43.09
CA LYS A 154 -6.94 -20.82 -42.04
C LYS A 154 -7.02 -21.41 -40.63
N ASN A 155 -7.75 -22.50 -40.42
CA ASN A 155 -7.77 -23.22 -39.15
C ASN A 155 -6.39 -23.82 -38.81
N HIS A 156 -5.69 -24.42 -39.77
CA HIS A 156 -4.34 -24.95 -39.54
C HIS A 156 -3.28 -23.85 -39.34
N GLU A 157 -3.38 -22.71 -40.03
CA GLU A 157 -2.55 -21.53 -39.75
C GLU A 157 -2.78 -21.05 -38.30
N LEU A 158 -4.04 -20.86 -37.88
CA LEU A 158 -4.39 -20.47 -36.51
C LEU A 158 -3.94 -21.50 -35.46
N GLN A 159 -4.00 -22.80 -35.75
CA GLN A 159 -3.41 -23.84 -34.89
C GLN A 159 -1.89 -23.67 -34.72
N GLY A 160 -1.20 -23.18 -35.76
CA GLY A 160 0.22 -22.81 -35.68
C GLY A 160 0.43 -21.56 -34.82
N ASP A 161 -0.38 -20.53 -35.04
CA ASP A 161 -0.30 -19.26 -34.31
C ASP A 161 -0.59 -19.41 -32.81
N MET A 162 -1.62 -20.18 -32.40
CA MET A 162 -1.92 -20.41 -30.98
C MET A 162 -0.74 -21.12 -30.27
N LYS A 163 -0.12 -22.12 -30.91
CA LYS A 163 1.10 -22.77 -30.41
C LYS A 163 2.26 -21.77 -30.28
N ARG A 164 2.44 -20.91 -31.29
CA ARG A 164 3.49 -19.87 -31.31
C ARG A 164 3.29 -18.85 -30.20
N VAL A 165 2.08 -18.32 -30.02
CA VAL A 165 1.75 -17.34 -28.97
C VAL A 165 1.97 -17.95 -27.58
N THR A 166 1.45 -19.16 -27.30
CA THR A 166 1.68 -19.83 -26.02
C THR A 166 3.17 -20.04 -25.76
N SER A 167 3.96 -20.48 -26.75
CA SER A 167 5.41 -20.67 -26.57
C SER A 167 6.21 -19.36 -26.43
N VAL A 168 5.68 -18.22 -26.85
CA VAL A 168 6.27 -16.92 -26.51
C VAL A 168 5.91 -16.51 -25.08
N PHE A 169 4.69 -16.77 -24.60
CA PHE A 169 4.35 -16.58 -23.19
C PHE A 169 5.23 -17.42 -22.25
N GLU A 170 5.50 -18.69 -22.58
CA GLU A 170 6.46 -19.55 -21.86
C GLU A 170 7.86 -18.93 -21.77
N LYS A 171 8.34 -18.32 -22.86
CA LYS A 171 9.65 -17.67 -22.89
C LYS A 171 9.64 -16.41 -22.05
N LEU A 172 8.64 -15.55 -22.22
CA LEU A 172 8.45 -14.34 -21.40
C LEU A 172 8.40 -14.66 -19.90
N GLN A 173 7.64 -15.69 -19.51
CA GLN A 173 7.54 -16.19 -18.14
C GLN A 173 8.93 -16.50 -17.56
N ASN A 174 9.80 -17.19 -18.32
CA ASN A 174 11.14 -17.52 -17.86
C ASN A 174 12.02 -16.27 -17.63
N TYR A 175 12.02 -15.27 -18.52
CA TYR A 175 12.80 -14.05 -18.31
C TYR A 175 12.22 -13.15 -17.22
N ILE A 176 10.89 -13.10 -17.06
CA ILE A 176 10.23 -12.37 -15.97
C ILE A 176 10.56 -13.03 -14.62
N ASN A 177 10.54 -14.36 -14.53
CA ASN A 177 10.97 -15.09 -13.32
C ASN A 177 12.45 -14.86 -12.99
N LEU A 178 13.35 -14.89 -13.98
CA LEU A 178 14.78 -14.59 -13.78
C LEU A 178 15.01 -13.17 -13.22
N LEU A 179 14.24 -12.17 -13.67
CA LEU A 179 14.29 -10.81 -13.13
C LEU A 179 13.66 -10.68 -11.74
N ALA A 180 12.76 -11.58 -11.36
CA ALA A 180 12.14 -11.61 -10.04
C ALA A 180 12.99 -12.31 -8.97
N LEU A 181 13.87 -13.26 -9.34
CA LEU A 181 14.71 -14.02 -8.41
C LEU A 181 15.52 -13.16 -7.40
N PRO A 182 16.18 -12.04 -7.80
CA PRO A 182 16.96 -11.21 -6.87
C PRO A 182 16.16 -10.65 -5.68
N SER A 183 14.83 -10.54 -5.82
CA SER A 183 13.94 -10.05 -4.76
C SER A 183 13.61 -11.09 -3.68
N VAL A 184 14.00 -12.36 -3.89
CA VAL A 184 13.78 -13.49 -2.97
C VAL A 184 15.10 -14.14 -2.56
N GLN A 185 16.07 -14.23 -3.48
CA GLN A 185 17.37 -14.84 -3.24
C GLN A 185 18.49 -13.92 -3.75
N GLN A 186 19.32 -13.45 -2.83
CA GLN A 186 20.52 -12.66 -3.14
C GLN A 186 21.52 -13.51 -3.94
N ASP A 187 22.29 -12.87 -4.82
CA ASP A 187 23.26 -13.48 -5.75
C ASP A 187 22.69 -14.49 -6.77
N ALA A 188 21.37 -14.66 -6.87
CA ALA A 188 20.74 -15.62 -7.80
C ALA A 188 20.89 -15.28 -9.30
N LEU A 189 21.21 -14.02 -9.64
CA LEU A 189 21.47 -13.57 -11.01
C LEU A 189 22.72 -12.67 -11.04
N PRO A 190 23.83 -13.07 -11.70
CA PRO A 190 25.02 -12.23 -11.81
C PRO A 190 24.70 -10.92 -12.54
N GLN A 191 25.12 -9.78 -11.98
CA GLN A 191 24.79 -8.44 -12.50
C GLN A 191 25.26 -8.20 -13.95
N SER A 192 26.29 -8.93 -14.41
CA SER A 192 26.76 -8.96 -15.80
C SER A 192 25.77 -9.60 -16.77
N SER A 193 24.90 -10.50 -16.30
CA SER A 193 23.88 -11.18 -17.10
C SER A 193 22.55 -10.44 -17.17
N THR A 194 22.25 -9.57 -16.19
CA THR A 194 20.98 -8.82 -16.09
C THR A 194 20.67 -8.01 -17.36
N SER A 195 21.69 -7.38 -17.97
CA SER A 195 21.52 -6.64 -19.24
C SER A 195 21.11 -7.56 -20.41
N ALA A 196 21.67 -8.78 -20.48
CA ALA A 196 21.28 -9.77 -21.48
C ALA A 196 19.86 -10.31 -21.23
N VAL A 197 19.48 -10.52 -19.97
CA VAL A 197 18.10 -10.92 -19.58
C VAL A 197 17.08 -9.86 -20.01
N PHE A 198 17.36 -8.57 -19.75
CA PHE A 198 16.50 -7.47 -20.21
C PHE A 198 16.44 -7.35 -21.74
N THR A 199 17.57 -7.48 -22.43
CA THR A 199 17.63 -7.43 -23.90
C THR A 199 16.84 -8.58 -24.53
N GLN A 200 16.93 -9.78 -23.96
CA GLN A 200 16.22 -10.96 -24.45
C GLN A 200 14.71 -10.92 -24.11
N LEU A 201 14.33 -10.33 -22.98
CA LEU A 201 12.94 -10.01 -22.66
C LEU A 201 12.35 -9.03 -23.69
N ALA A 202 13.07 -7.96 -24.04
CA ALA A 202 12.65 -7.02 -25.09
C ALA A 202 12.40 -7.73 -26.43
N ALA A 203 13.32 -8.61 -26.84
CA ALA A 203 13.19 -9.41 -28.07
C ALA A 203 11.97 -10.35 -28.04
N PHE A 204 11.65 -10.97 -26.90
CA PHE A 204 10.45 -11.79 -26.78
C PHE A 204 9.15 -10.99 -26.71
N LEU A 205 9.16 -9.74 -26.23
CA LEU A 205 7.99 -8.86 -26.31
C LEU A 205 7.65 -8.47 -27.77
N HIS A 206 8.66 -8.20 -28.61
CA HIS A 206 8.45 -8.05 -30.07
C HIS A 206 7.98 -9.35 -30.70
N SER A 207 8.57 -10.49 -30.33
CA SER A 207 8.14 -11.81 -30.82
C SER A 207 6.67 -12.13 -30.47
N LEU A 208 6.18 -11.64 -29.32
CA LEU A 208 4.77 -11.75 -28.92
C LEU A 208 3.87 -10.88 -29.79
N HIS A 209 4.25 -9.62 -30.02
CA HIS A 209 3.53 -8.73 -30.91
C HIS A 209 3.42 -9.33 -32.32
N ASP A 210 4.52 -9.82 -32.90
CA ASP A 210 4.53 -10.44 -34.23
C ASP A 210 3.74 -11.75 -34.28
N ALA A 211 3.65 -12.50 -33.19
CA ALA A 211 2.81 -13.71 -33.12
C ALA A 211 1.32 -13.36 -33.08
N ILE A 212 0.92 -12.41 -32.23
CA ILE A 212 -0.48 -11.96 -32.11
C ILE A 212 -0.94 -11.22 -33.36
N LYS A 213 -0.07 -10.44 -34.00
CA LYS A 213 -0.34 -9.73 -35.25
C LYS A 213 -0.63 -10.68 -36.42
N GLU A 214 0.16 -11.74 -36.54
CA GLU A 214 -0.02 -12.76 -37.58
C GLU A 214 -1.28 -13.60 -37.32
N MET A 215 -1.50 -13.99 -36.06
CA MET A 215 -2.75 -14.61 -35.59
C MET A 215 -3.98 -13.76 -35.89
N SER A 216 -3.91 -12.44 -35.63
CA SER A 216 -4.96 -11.47 -35.94
C SER A 216 -5.24 -11.41 -37.44
N LYS A 217 -4.20 -11.34 -38.27
CA LYS A 217 -4.31 -11.39 -39.74
C LYS A 217 -4.99 -12.67 -40.23
N HIS A 218 -4.60 -13.85 -39.74
CA HIS A 218 -5.23 -15.11 -40.15
C HIS A 218 -6.68 -15.24 -39.64
N TYR A 219 -6.99 -14.73 -38.44
CA TYR A 219 -8.37 -14.69 -37.94
C TYR A 219 -9.26 -13.72 -38.74
N ASN A 220 -8.76 -12.55 -39.13
CA ASN A 220 -9.47 -11.62 -40.03
C ASN A 220 -9.79 -12.28 -41.37
N GLN A 221 -8.84 -13.02 -41.95
CA GLN A 221 -9.04 -13.75 -43.20
C GLN A 221 -10.03 -14.92 -43.06
N LYS A 222 -10.00 -15.62 -41.93
CA LYS A 222 -11.01 -16.64 -41.58
C LYS A 222 -12.41 -16.02 -41.44
N ALA A 223 -12.54 -14.92 -40.71
CA ALA A 223 -13.81 -14.22 -40.49
C ALA A 223 -14.47 -13.78 -41.80
N ALA A 224 -13.69 -13.29 -42.78
CA ALA A 224 -14.20 -12.95 -44.10
C ALA A 224 -14.75 -14.18 -44.85
N LEU A 225 -14.06 -15.32 -44.79
CA LEU A 225 -14.54 -16.59 -45.38
C LEU A 225 -15.76 -17.17 -44.65
N GLU A 226 -15.89 -16.95 -43.34
CA GLU A 226 -17.08 -17.35 -42.56
C GLU A 226 -18.33 -16.55 -42.96
N GLN A 227 -18.17 -15.27 -43.33
CA GLN A 227 -19.26 -14.41 -43.80
C GLN A 227 -19.82 -14.83 -45.17
N GLU A 228 -19.07 -15.62 -45.95
CA GLU A 228 -19.52 -16.18 -47.24
C GLU A 228 -20.32 -17.49 -47.07
N LEU A 229 -20.43 -18.05 -45.86
CA LEU A 229 -21.13 -19.31 -45.62
C LEU A 229 -22.67 -19.14 -45.60
N PRO A 230 -23.44 -20.05 -46.22
CA PRO A 230 -24.91 -19.96 -46.28
C PRO A 230 -25.60 -20.18 -44.92
N THR A 231 -24.87 -20.63 -43.90
CA THR A 231 -25.34 -20.84 -42.53
C THR A 231 -24.85 -19.77 -41.55
N VAL A 232 -24.25 -18.68 -42.02
CA VAL A 232 -23.78 -17.60 -41.14
C VAL A 232 -24.96 -16.95 -40.42
N THR A 233 -24.87 -16.86 -39.08
CA THR A 233 -25.90 -16.23 -38.24
C THR A 233 -25.45 -14.84 -37.81
N GLN A 234 -26.39 -13.92 -37.55
CA GLN A 234 -26.04 -12.60 -37.01
C GLN A 234 -25.29 -12.69 -35.67
N LYS A 235 -25.61 -13.72 -34.87
CA LYS A 235 -24.93 -14.07 -33.61
C LYS A 235 -23.46 -14.42 -33.88
N LEU A 236 -23.18 -15.25 -34.89
CA LEU A 236 -21.81 -15.57 -35.32
C LEU A 236 -21.07 -14.33 -35.85
N CYS A 237 -21.69 -13.54 -36.74
CA CYS A 237 -21.09 -12.32 -37.26
C CYS A 237 -20.63 -11.39 -36.13
N THR A 238 -21.54 -11.03 -35.21
CA THR A 238 -21.23 -10.08 -34.14
C THR A 238 -20.23 -10.63 -33.12
N THR A 239 -20.28 -11.93 -32.76
CA THR A 239 -19.25 -12.53 -31.89
C THR A 239 -17.88 -12.59 -32.59
N THR A 240 -17.82 -12.93 -33.87
CA THR A 240 -16.56 -12.94 -34.65
C THR A 240 -16.00 -11.53 -34.84
N GLU A 241 -16.85 -10.51 -35.08
CA GLU A 241 -16.46 -9.08 -35.11
C GLU A 241 -15.85 -8.64 -33.77
N CYS A 242 -16.49 -8.99 -32.65
CA CYS A 242 -15.96 -8.70 -31.31
C CYS A 242 -14.62 -9.42 -31.02
N LEU A 243 -14.47 -10.67 -31.48
CA LEU A 243 -13.24 -11.45 -31.35
C LEU A 243 -12.11 -10.80 -32.19
N VAL A 244 -12.36 -10.46 -33.46
CA VAL A 244 -11.43 -9.73 -34.33
C VAL A 244 -11.07 -8.35 -33.76
N GLY A 245 -12.03 -7.65 -33.15
CA GLY A 245 -11.80 -6.43 -32.38
C GLY A 245 -10.83 -6.64 -31.22
N SER A 246 -11.04 -7.69 -30.42
CA SER A 246 -10.14 -8.02 -29.30
C SER A 246 -8.72 -8.40 -29.75
N LEU A 247 -8.57 -9.13 -30.87
CA LEU A 247 -7.26 -9.43 -31.49
C LEU A 247 -6.57 -8.16 -32.00
N SER A 248 -7.33 -7.18 -32.48
CA SER A 248 -6.82 -5.87 -32.88
C SER A 248 -6.34 -5.06 -31.66
N SER A 249 -7.09 -5.09 -30.55
CA SER A 249 -6.66 -4.51 -29.27
C SER A 249 -5.41 -5.20 -28.72
N LEU A 250 -5.31 -6.54 -28.78
CA LEU A 250 -4.12 -7.30 -28.38
C LEU A 250 -2.89 -6.97 -29.24
N THR A 251 -3.08 -6.83 -30.54
CA THR A 251 -2.03 -6.40 -31.48
C THR A 251 -1.52 -5.01 -31.11
N SER A 252 -2.44 -4.09 -30.76
CA SER A 252 -2.10 -2.73 -30.31
C SER A 252 -1.36 -2.73 -28.96
N SER A 253 -1.90 -3.37 -27.93
CA SER A 253 -1.33 -3.35 -26.58
C SER A 253 0.05 -3.99 -26.52
N THR A 254 0.25 -5.15 -27.16
CA THR A 254 1.58 -5.78 -27.23
C THR A 254 2.58 -4.97 -28.06
N GLY A 255 2.13 -4.29 -29.12
CA GLY A 255 2.96 -3.36 -29.89
C GLY A 255 3.41 -2.14 -29.05
N LYS A 256 2.50 -1.56 -28.25
CA LYS A 256 2.83 -0.51 -27.27
C LYS A 256 3.86 -1.00 -26.26
N ILE A 257 3.64 -2.17 -25.65
CA ILE A 257 4.55 -2.76 -24.64
C ILE A 257 5.94 -3.00 -25.24
N ALA A 258 6.04 -3.66 -26.39
CA ALA A 258 7.32 -3.99 -27.01
C ALA A 258 8.12 -2.73 -27.41
N THR A 259 7.44 -1.74 -27.99
CA THR A 259 8.03 -0.44 -28.35
C THR A 259 8.48 0.33 -27.11
N PHE A 260 7.64 0.40 -26.08
CA PHE A 260 7.97 1.03 -24.80
C PHE A 260 9.17 0.38 -24.13
N PHE A 261 9.23 -0.96 -24.11
CA PHE A 261 10.30 -1.70 -23.46
C PHE A 261 11.64 -1.49 -24.17
N SER A 262 11.66 -1.51 -25.51
CA SER A 262 12.85 -1.16 -26.30
C SER A 262 13.28 0.30 -26.10
N ASN A 263 12.34 1.24 -26.11
CA ASN A 263 12.65 2.67 -25.92
C ASN A 263 13.19 2.99 -24.52
N ASN A 264 12.96 2.12 -23.53
CA ASN A 264 13.49 2.24 -22.17
C ASN A 264 14.57 1.17 -21.86
N LEU A 265 15.06 0.44 -22.85
CA LEU A 265 16.02 -0.65 -22.61
C LEU A 265 17.33 -0.14 -22.00
N ASP A 266 17.81 1.03 -22.42
CA ASP A 266 18.97 1.70 -21.81
C ASP A 266 18.76 2.03 -20.32
N PHE A 267 17.52 2.34 -19.92
CA PHE A 267 17.16 2.60 -18.51
C PHE A 267 17.15 1.30 -17.69
N PHE A 268 16.62 0.21 -18.24
CA PHE A 268 16.61 -1.11 -17.56
C PHE A 268 17.98 -1.78 -17.51
N THR A 269 18.83 -1.59 -18.53
CA THR A 269 20.17 -2.19 -18.64
C THR A 269 21.28 -1.37 -17.97
N SER A 270 21.05 -0.08 -17.73
CA SER A 270 21.99 0.77 -16.97
C SER A 270 22.17 0.28 -15.53
N SER A 271 23.40 0.37 -15.02
CA SER A 271 23.69 0.15 -13.60
C SER A 271 22.98 1.21 -12.74
N GLY A 272 21.85 0.81 -12.15
CA GLY A 272 20.98 1.70 -11.37
C GLY A 272 21.67 2.23 -10.11
N TYR A 273 21.97 3.53 -10.10
CA TYR A 273 22.47 4.29 -8.94
C TYR A 273 23.72 3.75 -8.21
N CYS A 274 24.46 2.81 -8.80
CA CYS A 274 25.73 2.37 -8.24
C CYS A 274 26.79 3.48 -8.34
N PRO A 275 27.55 3.81 -7.27
CA PRO A 275 28.62 4.79 -7.34
C PRO A 275 29.66 4.41 -8.39
N LYS A 276 30.09 5.37 -9.23
CA LYS A 276 31.08 5.13 -10.30
C LYS A 276 32.34 4.46 -9.74
N GLY A 277 32.55 3.19 -10.07
CA GLY A 277 33.68 2.38 -9.61
C GLY A 277 33.32 1.25 -8.62
N CYS A 278 32.08 1.15 -8.15
CA CYS A 278 31.63 0.03 -7.33
C CYS A 278 31.06 -1.10 -8.20
N THR A 279 31.64 -2.30 -8.08
CA THR A 279 31.26 -3.53 -8.83
C THR A 279 30.51 -4.53 -7.96
N VAL A 280 29.90 -4.08 -6.86
CA VAL A 280 29.21 -4.92 -5.87
C VAL A 280 27.71 -4.64 -5.97
N ALA A 281 26.89 -5.70 -6.00
CA ALA A 281 25.44 -5.57 -6.00
C ALA A 281 24.95 -4.90 -4.71
N LEU A 282 23.95 -4.02 -4.82
CA LEU A 282 23.40 -3.30 -3.68
C LEU A 282 22.52 -4.24 -2.85
N ASN A 283 23.08 -4.76 -1.75
CA ASN A 283 22.33 -5.57 -0.80
C ASN A 283 21.09 -4.79 -0.31
N PRO A 284 19.90 -5.40 -0.17
CA PRO A 284 18.70 -4.73 0.38
C PRO A 284 18.94 -3.93 1.67
N LEU A 285 19.77 -4.43 2.60
CA LEU A 285 20.14 -3.71 3.83
C LEU A 285 21.02 -2.47 3.58
N GLN A 286 21.85 -2.52 2.55
CA GLN A 286 22.64 -1.36 2.10
C GLN A 286 21.76 -0.35 1.36
N ALA A 287 20.81 -0.80 0.54
CA ALA A 287 19.82 0.05 -0.11
C ALA A 287 18.91 0.75 0.92
N GLU A 288 18.44 0.02 1.95
CA GLU A 288 17.68 0.58 3.08
C GLU A 288 18.53 1.59 3.87
N SER A 289 19.80 1.27 4.17
CA SER A 289 20.73 2.21 4.83
C SER A 289 20.99 3.46 3.99
N MET A 290 21.22 3.32 2.68
CA MET A 290 21.33 4.45 1.74
C MET A 290 20.07 5.31 1.74
N LEU A 291 18.89 4.68 1.78
CA LEU A 291 17.61 5.38 1.81
C LEU A 291 17.36 6.10 3.15
N ALA A 292 17.65 5.47 4.29
CA ALA A 292 17.59 6.10 5.60
C ALA A 292 18.52 7.33 5.66
N ASN A 293 19.71 7.23 5.07
CA ASN A 293 20.63 8.37 4.92
C ASN A 293 20.12 9.43 3.93
N LYS A 294 19.46 9.05 2.81
CA LYS A 294 18.76 9.98 1.90
C LYS A 294 17.69 10.77 2.65
N LYS A 295 16.82 10.11 3.42
CA LYS A 295 15.78 10.75 4.24
C LYS A 295 16.38 11.67 5.30
N LYS A 296 17.44 11.24 5.99
CA LYS A 296 18.16 12.04 6.99
C LYS A 296 18.80 13.29 6.38
N ALA A 297 19.40 13.18 5.20
CA ALA A 297 19.96 14.30 4.45
C ALA A 297 18.87 15.26 3.94
N ALA A 298 17.78 14.75 3.37
CA ALA A 298 16.64 15.55 2.92
C ALA A 298 16.00 16.33 4.09
N GLY A 299 15.79 15.66 5.23
CA GLY A 299 15.30 16.29 6.47
C GLY A 299 16.25 17.37 7.00
N TYR A 300 17.58 17.16 6.92
CA TYR A 300 18.58 18.17 7.28
C TYR A 300 18.55 19.39 6.34
N ILE A 301 18.49 19.18 5.01
CA ILE A 301 18.36 20.27 4.04
C ILE A 301 17.03 21.02 4.23
N HIS A 302 15.93 20.33 4.53
CA HIS A 302 14.66 20.97 4.87
C HIS A 302 14.75 21.76 6.19
N ALA A 303 15.50 21.28 7.18
CA ALA A 303 15.73 22.02 8.43
C ALA A 303 16.57 23.29 8.20
N LEU A 304 17.58 23.24 7.32
CA LEU A 304 18.35 24.43 6.89
C LEU A 304 17.50 25.42 6.06
N ARG A 305 16.55 24.92 5.26
CA ARG A 305 15.65 25.75 4.43
C ARG A 305 14.48 26.36 5.20
N LYS A 306 14.19 25.91 6.43
CA LYS A 306 13.20 26.61 7.28
C LYS A 306 13.70 28.02 7.56
N PRO A 307 12.90 29.08 7.31
CA PRO A 307 13.21 30.40 7.79
C PRO A 307 13.47 30.34 9.30
N ARG A 308 14.55 30.98 9.77
CA ARG A 308 14.75 31.15 11.22
C ARG A 308 13.52 31.86 11.78
N PRO A 309 12.97 31.41 12.93
CA PRO A 309 11.95 32.18 13.65
C PRO A 309 12.44 33.61 13.86
N GLN A 310 11.54 34.58 13.79
CA GLN A 310 11.90 36.00 14.01
C GLN A 310 12.39 36.19 15.44
N SER A 311 13.71 36.11 15.63
CA SER A 311 14.34 36.36 16.91
C SER A 311 14.34 37.86 17.17
N VAL A 312 13.68 38.27 18.25
CA VAL A 312 13.87 39.61 18.82
C VAL A 312 15.37 39.80 19.10
N PRO A 313 16.01 40.91 18.67
CA PRO A 313 17.41 41.16 18.96
C PRO A 313 17.70 41.18 20.46
N TYR A 314 18.88 40.73 20.88
CA TYR A 314 19.19 40.53 22.30
C TYR A 314 19.05 41.81 23.15
N ARG A 315 19.32 42.99 22.56
CA ARG A 315 19.07 44.30 23.18
C ARG A 315 17.59 44.51 23.51
N ASP A 316 16.72 44.20 22.56
CA ASP A 316 15.28 44.43 22.65
C ASP A 316 14.63 43.37 23.54
N ALA A 317 15.12 42.13 23.51
CA ALA A 317 14.72 41.09 24.46
C ALA A 317 15.04 41.46 25.92
N LEU A 318 16.21 42.06 26.18
CA LEU A 318 16.56 42.60 27.50
C LEU A 318 15.71 43.83 27.89
N SER A 319 15.35 44.69 26.93
CA SER A 319 14.45 45.81 27.16
C SER A 319 13.04 45.33 27.54
N ASN A 320 12.47 44.45 26.72
CA ASN A 320 11.16 43.83 26.93
C ASN A 320 11.10 43.07 28.25
N ARG A 321 12.17 42.36 28.63
CA ARG A 321 12.27 41.73 29.97
C ARG A 321 12.11 42.78 31.08
N ARG A 322 12.82 43.90 31.04
CA ARG A 322 12.71 44.95 32.08
C ARG A 322 11.29 45.52 32.15
N ILE A 323 10.68 45.80 31.00
CA ILE A 323 9.31 46.32 30.91
C ILE A 323 8.29 45.32 31.47
N LEU A 324 8.45 44.02 31.18
CA LEU A 324 7.60 42.97 31.75
C LEU A 324 7.81 42.81 33.26
N THR A 325 9.04 42.90 33.76
CA THR A 325 9.33 42.87 35.20
C THR A 325 8.69 44.07 35.91
N SER A 326 8.92 45.31 35.46
CA SER A 326 8.34 46.50 36.11
C SER A 326 6.82 46.59 35.96
N SER A 327 6.24 46.08 34.87
CA SER A 327 4.79 45.93 34.70
C SER A 327 4.21 44.88 35.66
N THR A 328 4.94 43.79 35.93
CA THR A 328 4.55 42.76 36.91
C THR A 328 4.59 43.31 38.34
N GLU A 329 5.67 44.00 38.71
CA GLU A 329 5.85 44.67 40.01
C GLU A 329 4.77 45.75 40.23
N SER A 330 4.49 46.57 39.21
CA SER A 330 3.42 47.57 39.24
C SER A 330 2.04 46.95 39.42
N ARG A 331 1.73 45.88 38.68
CA ARG A 331 0.47 45.13 38.83
C ARG A 331 0.34 44.52 40.22
N GLU A 332 1.42 44.00 40.80
CA GLU A 332 1.41 43.42 42.14
C GLU A 332 1.19 44.50 43.22
N GLY A 333 1.88 45.63 43.14
CA GLY A 333 1.65 46.79 44.01
C GLY A 333 0.23 47.34 43.92
N LEU A 334 -0.33 47.45 42.71
CA LEU A 334 -1.73 47.85 42.51
C LEU A 334 -2.70 46.81 43.09
N THR A 335 -2.39 45.52 42.99
CA THR A 335 -3.20 44.44 43.60
C THR A 335 -3.20 44.55 45.12
N GLN A 336 -2.04 44.81 45.74
CA GLN A 336 -1.94 45.04 47.18
C GLN A 336 -2.71 46.31 47.62
N GLN A 337 -2.68 47.38 46.82
CA GLN A 337 -3.42 48.61 47.10
C GLN A 337 -4.95 48.39 47.04
N VAL A 338 -5.43 47.59 46.08
CA VAL A 338 -6.84 47.17 46.01
C VAL A 338 -7.22 46.30 47.20
N GLN A 339 -6.40 45.32 47.59
CA GLN A 339 -6.64 44.48 48.76
C GLN A 339 -6.75 45.31 50.05
N GLN A 340 -5.82 46.24 50.28
CA GLN A 340 -5.84 47.14 51.43
C GLN A 340 -7.06 48.07 51.45
N SER A 341 -7.55 48.52 50.28
CA SER A 341 -8.76 49.33 50.20
C SER A 341 -10.01 48.51 50.49
N GLN A 342 -10.08 47.26 49.99
CA GLN A 342 -11.15 46.30 50.29
C GLN A 342 -11.24 46.01 51.81
N GLU A 343 -10.10 45.77 52.47
CA GLU A 343 -10.01 45.55 53.92
C GLU A 343 -10.33 46.80 54.75
N LYS A 344 -10.19 48.00 54.18
CA LYS A 344 -10.63 49.24 54.83
C LYS A 344 -12.14 49.43 54.68
N ILE A 345 -12.71 49.10 53.53
CA ILE A 345 -14.16 49.12 53.29
C ILE A 345 -14.87 48.15 54.25
N ALA A 346 -14.42 46.90 54.34
CA ALA A 346 -15.03 45.90 55.23
C ALA A 346 -15.03 46.31 56.71
N ARG A 347 -13.97 47.01 57.18
CA ARG A 347 -13.94 47.57 58.55
C ARG A 347 -14.93 48.73 58.74
N LEU A 348 -15.04 49.63 57.76
CA LEU A 348 -16.02 50.72 57.80
C LEU A 348 -17.47 50.20 57.71
N GLU A 349 -17.69 49.07 57.03
CA GLU A 349 -18.98 48.37 57.01
C GLU A 349 -19.30 47.75 58.38
N GLN A 350 -18.33 47.11 59.04
CA GLN A 350 -18.49 46.61 60.40
C GLN A 350 -18.74 47.74 61.43
N GLU A 351 -18.02 48.86 61.33
CA GLU A 351 -18.25 50.05 62.16
C GLU A 351 -19.64 50.64 61.93
N LYS A 352 -20.09 50.72 60.67
CA LYS A 352 -21.45 51.16 60.32
C LYS A 352 -22.52 50.26 60.93
N GLU A 353 -22.34 48.93 60.91
CA GLU A 353 -23.27 47.99 61.56
C GLU A 353 -23.26 48.15 63.08
N HIS A 354 -22.09 48.31 63.71
CA HIS A 354 -21.97 48.60 65.14
C HIS A 354 -22.74 49.87 65.54
N TRP A 355 -22.50 51.00 64.86
CA TRP A 355 -23.19 52.25 65.15
C TRP A 355 -24.69 52.21 64.84
N LEU A 356 -25.11 51.43 63.84
CA LEU A 356 -26.54 51.18 63.57
C LEU A 356 -27.21 50.40 64.71
N LEU A 357 -26.54 49.38 65.26
CA LEU A 357 -27.03 48.63 66.41
C LEU A 357 -27.06 49.46 67.70
N GLU A 358 -26.04 50.31 67.94
CA GLU A 358 -26.08 51.27 69.05
C GLU A 358 -27.21 52.30 68.89
N ALA A 359 -27.44 52.81 67.69
CA ALA A 359 -28.55 53.73 67.42
C ALA A 359 -29.92 53.07 67.62
N GLN A 360 -30.09 51.79 67.23
CA GLN A 360 -31.30 51.02 67.49
C GLN A 360 -31.49 50.76 68.99
N LEU A 361 -30.43 50.38 69.73
CA LEU A 361 -30.49 50.19 71.18
C LEU A 361 -30.77 51.50 71.91
N GLY A 362 -30.22 52.62 71.43
CA GLY A 362 -30.53 53.98 71.88
C GLY A 362 -31.99 54.34 71.64
N LYS A 363 -32.55 54.01 70.46
CA LYS A 363 -33.98 54.19 70.15
C LYS A 363 -34.87 53.34 71.05
N VAL A 364 -34.55 52.07 71.31
CA VAL A 364 -35.33 51.21 72.22
C VAL A 364 -35.25 51.69 73.67
N ARG A 365 -34.09 52.21 74.12
CA ARG A 365 -33.97 52.89 75.41
C ARG A 365 -34.82 54.15 75.46
N LEU A 366 -34.76 54.99 74.44
CA LEU A 366 -35.58 56.21 74.34
C LEU A 366 -37.07 55.89 74.28
N GLU A 367 -37.50 54.84 73.57
CA GLU A 367 -38.90 54.38 73.54
C GLU A 367 -39.36 53.87 74.91
N LYS A 368 -38.48 53.20 75.67
CA LYS A 368 -38.77 52.74 77.03
C LYS A 368 -38.84 53.88 78.05
N GLU A 369 -37.94 54.87 77.97
CA GLU A 369 -38.01 56.06 78.81
C GLU A 369 -39.15 56.98 78.36
N ASN A 370 -39.47 57.06 77.07
CA ASN A 370 -40.66 57.75 76.57
C ASN A 370 -41.95 57.04 76.97
N GLN A 371 -41.98 55.71 77.08
CA GLN A 371 -43.13 55.01 77.65
C GLN A 371 -43.26 55.30 79.15
N ARG A 372 -42.16 55.33 79.91
CA ARG A 372 -42.19 55.78 81.32
C ARG A 372 -42.63 57.24 81.45
N ILE A 373 -42.16 58.12 80.56
CA ILE A 373 -42.59 59.51 80.51
C ILE A 373 -44.07 59.56 80.14
N ALA A 374 -44.56 58.77 79.18
CA ALA A 374 -45.98 58.68 78.85
C ALA A 374 -46.83 58.04 79.97
N ASP A 375 -46.29 57.13 80.78
CA ASP A 375 -46.95 56.54 81.96
C ASP A 375 -47.01 57.56 83.10
N LEU A 376 -45.94 58.34 83.30
CA LEU A 376 -45.84 59.43 84.28
C LEU A 376 -46.63 60.67 83.84
N GLU A 377 -46.67 60.96 82.54
CA GLU A 377 -47.52 61.98 81.92
C GLU A 377 -48.96 61.52 81.86
N ALA A 378 -49.28 60.22 81.75
CA ALA A 378 -50.64 59.73 81.95
C ALA A 378 -51.07 59.92 83.41
N GLN A 379 -50.17 59.73 84.38
CA GLN A 379 -50.40 60.11 85.78
C GLN A 379 -50.51 61.64 85.96
N LEU A 380 -49.74 62.43 85.19
CA LEU A 380 -49.74 63.90 85.24
C LEU A 380 -50.87 64.54 84.39
N ALA A 381 -51.48 63.81 83.45
CA ALA A 381 -52.51 64.25 82.50
C ALA A 381 -53.89 63.65 82.78
N ALA A 382 -53.92 62.60 83.60
CA ALA A 382 -54.99 62.44 84.59
C ALA A 382 -55.07 63.65 85.57
N ALA A 383 -54.12 64.60 85.50
CA ALA A 383 -54.25 65.94 86.06
C ALA A 383 -54.29 67.12 85.03
N LEU A 384 -53.39 67.25 84.02
CA LEU A 384 -53.13 68.46 83.17
C LEU A 384 -52.47 68.18 81.75
N GLY A 385 -52.63 68.98 80.64
CA GLY A 385 -51.78 68.85 79.39
C GLY A 385 -52.01 69.69 78.07
N GLY A 386 -51.05 69.69 77.08
CA GLY A 386 -51.20 70.01 75.59
C GLY A 386 -50.16 70.85 74.69
N SER A 387 -49.75 70.38 73.46
CA SER A 387 -49.35 71.04 72.10
C SER A 387 -47.91 71.58 71.57
N PRO A 388 -47.50 71.59 70.21
CA PRO A 388 -46.10 71.80 69.56
C PRO A 388 -45.82 72.60 68.15
N SER A 389 -44.59 72.62 67.43
CA SER A 389 -44.18 73.38 66.11
C SER A 389 -42.83 73.04 65.22
N SER A 390 -42.40 73.70 64.04
CA SER A 390 -41.18 73.41 63.08
C SER A 390 -40.66 74.46 61.90
N GLN A 391 -39.55 74.26 61.04
CA GLN A 391 -38.96 75.18 59.90
C GLN A 391 -37.89 74.70 58.74
N THR A 392 -37.20 75.55 57.85
CA THR A 392 -36.47 75.25 56.48
C THR A 392 -35.25 76.14 55.83
N ALA A 393 -34.63 75.89 54.59
CA ALA A 393 -33.43 76.56 53.83
C ALA A 393 -33.32 76.34 52.20
N ALA A 394 -32.39 76.65 51.19
CA ALA A 394 -31.00 77.27 50.80
C ALA A 394 -30.69 77.55 49.20
N ALA A 395 -29.47 78.01 48.66
CA ALA A 395 -29.05 78.41 47.19
C ALA A 395 -27.46 78.62 46.86
N SER A 396 -26.70 79.05 45.75
CA SER A 396 -26.53 79.12 44.19
C SER A 396 -25.14 79.86 43.74
N THR A 397 -24.44 80.19 42.56
CA THR A 397 -24.31 80.18 40.99
C THR A 397 -22.83 80.66 40.51
N LEU A 398 -22.17 80.99 39.29
CA LEU A 398 -22.15 81.08 37.73
C LEU A 398 -20.62 81.35 37.18
N ALA A 399 -19.98 81.74 35.99
CA ALA A 399 -20.03 82.22 34.50
C ALA A 399 -18.59 82.08 33.76
N GLN A 400 -17.98 82.54 32.58
CA GLN A 400 -18.09 83.24 31.20
C GLN A 400 -16.69 83.12 30.37
N SER A 401 -16.12 83.64 29.19
CA SER A 401 -16.24 84.39 27.83
C SER A 401 -14.80 84.56 27.12
N HIS A 402 -14.33 85.09 25.91
CA HIS A 402 -14.60 85.49 24.44
C HIS A 402 -13.28 86.16 23.77
N GLU A 403 -12.97 86.59 22.48
CA GLU A 403 -13.13 86.29 20.98
C GLU A 403 -12.21 87.16 19.98
N GLU A 404 -11.94 86.85 18.65
CA GLU A 404 -11.22 87.69 17.56
C GLU A 404 -11.44 87.24 16.03
N VAL A 405 -10.98 87.91 14.89
CA VAL A 405 -11.48 87.66 13.45
C VAL A 405 -10.59 87.79 12.12
N GLY A 406 -9.53 88.60 11.96
CA GLY A 406 -9.06 89.03 10.59
C GLY A 406 -8.27 88.04 9.69
N ASP A 407 -7.39 87.23 10.29
CA ASP A 407 -6.61 86.17 9.59
C ASP A 407 -7.44 84.86 9.45
N GLU A 408 -8.67 84.86 9.96
CA GLU A 408 -9.42 83.64 10.19
C GLU A 408 -9.88 82.93 8.93
N GLU A 409 -10.36 83.61 7.89
CA GLU A 409 -10.95 82.91 6.73
C GLU A 409 -9.89 82.10 5.94
N SER A 410 -8.67 82.62 5.83
CA SER A 410 -7.52 81.91 5.23
C SER A 410 -7.05 80.75 6.12
N ARG A 411 -6.91 81.02 7.43
CA ARG A 411 -6.54 80.04 8.46
C ARG A 411 -7.56 78.90 8.55
N GLU A 412 -8.85 79.21 8.52
CA GLU A 412 -9.98 78.27 8.52
C GLU A 412 -9.96 77.42 7.25
N GLN A 413 -9.79 78.02 6.07
CA GLN A 413 -9.73 77.25 4.82
C GLN A 413 -8.52 76.28 4.79
N LEU A 414 -7.38 76.66 5.37
CA LEU A 414 -6.23 75.78 5.54
C LEU A 414 -6.49 74.66 6.57
N ILE A 415 -7.07 75.00 7.73
CA ILE A 415 -7.50 74.08 8.78
C ILE A 415 -8.51 73.05 8.23
N LYS A 416 -9.50 73.52 7.48
CA LYS A 416 -10.56 72.73 6.82
C LYS A 416 -9.98 71.81 5.77
N THR A 417 -9.00 72.27 4.98
CA THR A 417 -8.27 71.43 4.02
C THR A 417 -7.48 70.34 4.74
N HIS A 418 -6.74 70.68 5.80
CA HIS A 418 -5.99 69.72 6.63
C HIS A 418 -6.91 68.67 7.27
N TYR A 419 -8.01 69.08 7.90
CA TYR A 419 -8.96 68.14 8.50
C TYR A 419 -9.72 67.31 7.46
N MET A 420 -10.04 67.85 6.29
CA MET A 420 -10.67 67.09 5.20
C MET A 420 -9.73 66.01 4.65
N VAL A 421 -8.44 66.32 4.45
CA VAL A 421 -7.41 65.32 4.11
C VAL A 421 -7.29 64.27 5.22
N ARG A 422 -7.22 64.71 6.49
CA ARG A 422 -7.09 63.79 7.63
C ARG A 422 -8.31 62.89 7.84
N VAL A 423 -9.51 63.36 7.55
CA VAL A 423 -10.72 62.53 7.51
C VAL A 423 -10.61 61.50 6.39
N GLY A 424 -10.17 61.88 5.19
CA GLY A 424 -9.91 60.93 4.09
C GLY A 424 -8.87 59.85 4.44
N GLU A 425 -7.78 60.22 5.10
CA GLU A 425 -6.78 59.27 5.63
C GLU A 425 -7.40 58.30 6.65
N LEU A 426 -8.20 58.79 7.60
CA LEU A 426 -8.82 57.96 8.63
C LEU A 426 -9.92 57.06 8.05
N THR A 427 -10.71 57.54 7.09
CA THR A 427 -11.72 56.74 6.37
C THR A 427 -11.06 55.62 5.57
N THR A 428 -9.96 55.89 4.85
CA THR A 428 -9.24 54.85 4.09
C THR A 428 -8.53 53.86 5.01
N GLN A 429 -7.96 54.29 6.14
CA GLN A 429 -7.40 53.38 7.15
C GLN A 429 -8.48 52.48 7.77
N LEU A 430 -9.67 53.02 8.08
CA LEU A 430 -10.80 52.23 8.59
C LEU A 430 -11.27 51.19 7.57
N GLN A 431 -11.50 51.59 6.32
CA GLN A 431 -11.90 50.66 5.24
C GLN A 431 -10.88 49.53 5.02
N ILE A 432 -9.58 49.84 5.09
CA ILE A 432 -8.50 48.85 5.00
C ILE A 432 -8.48 47.93 6.24
N SER A 433 -8.78 48.46 7.43
CA SER A 433 -8.89 47.69 8.67
C SER A 433 -10.07 46.71 8.65
N ASP A 434 -11.25 47.19 8.26
CA ASP A 434 -12.47 46.38 8.15
C ASP A 434 -12.31 45.28 7.09
N SER A 435 -11.71 45.61 5.94
CA SER A 435 -11.39 44.63 4.89
C SER A 435 -10.48 43.51 5.40
N LYS A 436 -9.47 43.84 6.23
CA LYS A 436 -8.59 42.85 6.88
C LYS A 436 -9.33 42.04 7.94
N ALA A 437 -10.20 42.65 8.74
CA ALA A 437 -10.99 41.95 9.74
C ALA A 437 -11.94 40.91 9.09
N VAL A 438 -12.60 41.27 7.99
CA VAL A 438 -13.43 40.36 7.19
C VAL A 438 -12.58 39.25 6.57
N HIS A 439 -11.40 39.56 6.03
CA HIS A 439 -10.46 38.57 5.48
C HIS A 439 -10.08 37.53 6.54
N PHE A 440 -9.53 37.97 7.69
CA PHE A 440 -9.11 37.06 8.77
C PHE A 440 -10.28 36.26 9.35
N HIS A 441 -11.48 36.82 9.46
CA HIS A 441 -12.67 36.08 9.88
C HIS A 441 -13.05 34.96 8.88
N SER A 442 -12.90 35.23 7.58
CA SER A 442 -13.11 34.21 6.54
C SER A 442 -12.04 33.12 6.57
N GLU A 443 -10.77 33.47 6.80
CA GLU A 443 -9.66 32.52 6.94
C GLU A 443 -9.79 31.64 8.18
N CYS A 444 -10.09 32.23 9.35
CA CYS A 444 -10.35 31.48 10.58
C CYS A 444 -11.51 30.50 10.41
N ARG A 445 -12.59 30.91 9.72
CA ARG A 445 -13.73 30.04 9.40
C ARG A 445 -13.36 28.92 8.42
N ALA A 446 -12.50 29.18 7.44
CA ALA A 446 -11.99 28.17 6.52
C ALA A 446 -11.04 27.19 7.23
N LEU A 447 -10.16 27.69 8.12
CA LEU A 447 -9.24 26.90 8.92
C LEU A 447 -9.99 25.97 9.87
N ALA A 448 -10.98 26.47 10.61
CA ALA A 448 -11.82 25.67 11.50
C ALA A 448 -12.55 24.53 10.77
N LYS A 449 -13.06 24.78 9.54
CA LYS A 449 -13.65 23.72 8.70
C LYS A 449 -12.63 22.66 8.28
N ARG A 450 -11.40 23.05 7.90
CA ARG A 450 -10.33 22.09 7.57
C ARG A 450 -9.91 21.28 8.80
N LEU A 451 -9.81 21.91 9.96
CA LEU A 451 -9.46 21.26 11.23
C LEU A 451 -10.50 20.18 11.59
N ALA A 452 -11.78 20.51 11.62
CA ALA A 452 -12.84 19.55 11.95
C ALA A 452 -12.90 18.34 10.98
N ILE A 453 -12.60 18.54 9.69
CA ILE A 453 -12.48 17.45 8.71
C ILE A 453 -11.26 16.57 9.02
N ALA A 454 -10.11 17.19 9.33
CA ALA A 454 -8.89 16.47 9.69
C ALA A 454 -9.06 15.69 11.01
N GLU A 455 -9.70 16.27 12.02
CA GLU A 455 -10.01 15.63 13.31
C GLU A 455 -10.91 14.40 13.11
N LYS A 456 -11.97 14.52 12.31
CA LYS A 456 -12.82 13.37 11.96
C LYS A 456 -12.03 12.26 11.24
N SER A 457 -11.14 12.60 10.30
CA SER A 457 -10.29 11.59 9.64
C SER A 457 -9.26 10.94 10.56
N ARG A 458 -8.74 11.68 11.56
CA ARG A 458 -7.86 11.15 12.61
C ARG A 458 -8.61 10.16 13.49
N GLU A 459 -9.90 10.39 13.74
CA GLU A 459 -10.75 9.51 14.54
C GLU A 459 -11.06 8.21 13.81
N THR A 460 -11.50 8.25 12.55
CA THR A 460 -11.75 7.02 11.76
C THR A 460 -10.48 6.19 11.60
N LEU A 461 -9.34 6.82 11.27
CA LEU A 461 -8.05 6.12 11.20
C LEU A 461 -7.62 5.55 12.56
N SER A 462 -7.96 6.20 13.68
CA SER A 462 -7.68 5.67 15.02
C SER A 462 -8.56 4.48 15.40
N GLU A 463 -9.76 4.36 14.82
CA GLU A 463 -10.65 3.20 15.00
C GLU A 463 -10.22 2.04 14.10
N GLU A 464 -9.90 2.31 12.83
CA GLU A 464 -9.32 1.34 11.89
C GLU A 464 -8.03 0.71 12.43
N VAL A 465 -7.12 1.52 13.01
CA VAL A 465 -5.89 1.01 13.64
C VAL A 465 -6.18 0.13 14.88
N LYS A 466 -7.19 0.44 15.68
CA LYS A 466 -7.60 -0.42 16.81
C LYS A 466 -8.13 -1.77 16.31
N LEU A 467 -8.99 -1.76 15.30
CA LEU A 467 -9.59 -2.96 14.70
C LEU A 467 -8.54 -3.82 13.97
N ALA A 468 -7.58 -3.19 13.29
CA ALA A 468 -6.44 -3.87 12.68
C ALA A 468 -5.56 -4.57 13.74
N ASN A 469 -5.24 -3.89 14.84
CA ASN A 469 -4.46 -4.49 15.94
C ASN A 469 -5.21 -5.68 16.59
N GLN A 470 -6.52 -5.56 16.81
CA GLN A 470 -7.35 -6.67 17.33
C GLN A 470 -7.33 -7.89 16.39
N ASN A 471 -7.41 -7.68 15.08
CA ASN A 471 -7.28 -8.76 14.10
C ASN A 471 -5.87 -9.37 14.08
N ILE A 472 -4.81 -8.57 14.24
CA ILE A 472 -3.43 -9.08 14.35
C ILE A 472 -3.28 -9.99 15.57
N THR A 473 -3.76 -9.58 16.74
CA THR A 473 -3.72 -10.43 17.95
C THR A 473 -4.49 -11.74 17.76
N ARG A 474 -5.73 -11.67 17.21
CA ARG A 474 -6.52 -12.88 16.93
C ARG A 474 -5.80 -13.83 15.97
N LEU A 475 -5.21 -13.32 14.89
CA LEU A 475 -4.45 -14.15 13.94
C LEU A 475 -3.16 -14.72 14.54
N GLN A 476 -2.54 -14.03 15.51
CA GLN A 476 -1.39 -14.56 16.27
C GLN A 476 -1.80 -15.72 17.20
N ASP A 477 -2.96 -15.62 17.87
CA ASP A 477 -3.49 -16.69 18.71
C ASP A 477 -3.93 -17.92 17.89
N GLU A 478 -4.59 -17.70 16.74
CA GLU A 478 -4.96 -18.73 15.77
C GLU A 478 -3.70 -19.44 15.20
N LEU A 479 -2.66 -18.67 14.85
CA LEU A 479 -1.37 -19.22 14.39
C LEU A 479 -0.63 -20.00 15.48
N ALA A 480 -0.57 -19.49 16.71
CA ALA A 480 0.09 -20.16 17.83
C ALA A 480 -0.61 -21.48 18.22
N THR A 481 -1.94 -21.50 18.14
CA THR A 481 -2.75 -22.71 18.37
C THR A 481 -2.56 -23.73 17.26
N THR A 482 -2.59 -23.28 16.00
CA THR A 482 -2.35 -24.13 14.81
C THR A 482 -0.94 -24.73 14.83
N LYS A 483 0.08 -23.92 15.15
CA LYS A 483 1.47 -24.36 15.28
C LYS A 483 1.60 -25.48 16.33
N ARG A 484 1.07 -25.27 17.53
CA ARG A 484 1.12 -26.27 18.62
C ARG A 484 0.47 -27.58 18.19
N SER A 485 -0.71 -27.52 17.55
CA SER A 485 -1.40 -28.73 17.10
C SER A 485 -0.59 -29.55 16.07
N TYR A 486 0.20 -28.90 15.20
CA TYR A 486 1.12 -29.60 14.31
C TYR A 486 2.36 -30.14 15.02
N GLU A 487 2.91 -29.43 16.00
CA GLU A 487 4.00 -29.93 16.86
C GLU A 487 3.56 -31.17 17.66
N ASP A 488 2.35 -31.15 18.24
CA ASP A 488 1.74 -32.29 18.95
C ASP A 488 1.53 -33.49 18.01
N GLN A 489 0.99 -33.27 16.79
CA GLN A 489 0.79 -34.31 15.78
C GLN A 489 2.11 -34.95 15.33
N LEU A 490 3.15 -34.14 15.11
CA LEU A 490 4.48 -34.62 14.74
C LEU A 490 5.14 -35.43 15.87
N SER A 491 4.95 -35.03 17.14
CA SER A 491 5.39 -35.81 18.29
C SER A 491 4.71 -37.18 18.32
N MET A 492 3.38 -37.23 18.25
CA MET A 492 2.62 -38.49 18.23
C MET A 492 3.03 -39.42 17.07
N MET A 493 3.32 -38.86 15.89
CA MET A 493 3.86 -39.64 14.77
C MET A 493 5.28 -40.16 15.05
N SER A 494 6.14 -39.37 15.67
CA SER A 494 7.50 -39.77 16.06
C SER A 494 7.48 -40.92 17.08
N ASP A 495 6.64 -40.82 18.10
CA ASP A 495 6.47 -41.86 19.14
C ASP A 495 5.92 -43.17 18.53
N HIS A 496 4.94 -43.07 17.63
CA HIS A 496 4.40 -44.22 16.90
C HIS A 496 5.45 -44.87 15.99
N LEU A 497 6.25 -44.08 15.26
CA LEU A 497 7.35 -44.60 14.44
C LEU A 497 8.43 -45.27 15.28
N CYS A 498 8.73 -44.76 16.48
CA CYS A 498 9.67 -45.38 17.42
C CYS A 498 9.17 -46.77 17.86
N SER A 499 7.93 -46.86 18.34
CA SER A 499 7.28 -48.11 18.75
C SER A 499 7.19 -49.15 17.61
N MET A 500 6.88 -48.68 16.39
CA MET A 500 6.89 -49.53 15.20
C MET A 500 8.30 -50.05 14.88
N ASN A 501 9.33 -49.20 15.00
CA ASN A 501 10.72 -49.59 14.73
C ASN A 501 11.28 -50.57 15.79
N GLU A 502 10.90 -50.42 17.06
CA GLU A 502 11.16 -51.45 18.08
C GLU A 502 10.52 -52.80 17.70
N THR A 503 9.28 -52.76 17.23
CA THR A 503 8.52 -53.97 16.87
C THR A 503 9.14 -54.68 15.66
N LEU A 504 9.55 -53.92 14.64
CA LEU A 504 10.31 -54.43 13.49
C LEU A 504 11.68 -54.98 13.89
N SER A 505 12.34 -54.38 14.89
CA SER A 505 13.61 -54.88 15.43
C SER A 505 13.44 -56.22 16.14
N LYS A 506 12.41 -56.35 17.00
CA LYS A 506 12.07 -57.63 17.67
C LYS A 506 11.75 -58.74 16.65
N GLN A 507 10.91 -58.45 15.65
CA GLN A 507 10.64 -59.38 14.55
C GLN A 507 11.90 -59.76 13.76
N ARG A 508 12.85 -58.83 13.60
CA ARG A 508 14.13 -59.10 12.92
C ARG A 508 15.03 -60.05 13.72
N GLU A 509 15.07 -59.91 15.04
CA GLU A 509 15.78 -60.81 15.95
C GLU A 509 15.17 -62.22 15.98
N GLU A 510 13.83 -62.33 15.99
CA GLU A 510 13.11 -63.61 15.84
C GLU A 510 13.46 -64.29 14.50
N ILE A 511 13.45 -63.54 13.39
CA ILE A 511 13.80 -64.05 12.06
C ILE A 511 15.26 -64.53 12.00
N ASP A 512 16.21 -63.78 12.57
CA ASP A 512 17.62 -64.13 12.48
C ASP A 512 18.03 -65.23 13.48
N THR A 513 17.34 -65.39 14.62
CA THR A 513 17.47 -66.56 15.51
C THR A 513 16.90 -67.83 14.88
N LEU A 514 15.72 -67.77 14.23
CA LEU A 514 15.16 -68.90 13.47
C LEU A 514 16.11 -69.37 12.35
N LYS A 515 16.71 -68.43 11.60
CA LYS A 515 17.75 -68.76 10.59
C LYS A 515 18.98 -69.42 11.21
N LEU A 516 19.40 -69.00 12.40
CA LEU A 516 20.57 -69.57 13.07
C LEU A 516 20.28 -71.02 13.49
N GLY A 517 19.10 -71.30 14.06
CA GLY A 517 18.64 -72.66 14.34
C GLY A 517 18.58 -73.54 13.10
N SER A 518 18.05 -73.03 11.98
CA SER A 518 18.05 -73.75 10.70
C SER A 518 19.46 -74.05 10.18
N LYS A 519 20.42 -73.11 10.31
CA LYS A 519 21.82 -73.35 9.92
C LYS A 519 22.47 -74.47 10.74
N VAL A 520 22.24 -74.50 12.05
CA VAL A 520 22.74 -75.58 12.93
C VAL A 520 22.16 -76.93 12.50
N HIS A 521 20.86 -77.00 12.23
CA HIS A 521 20.22 -78.23 11.74
C HIS A 521 20.84 -78.73 10.42
N THR A 522 21.08 -77.84 9.46
CA THR A 522 21.74 -78.19 8.19
C THR A 522 23.17 -78.69 8.39
N PHE A 523 23.94 -78.10 9.30
CA PHE A 523 25.30 -78.54 9.63
C PHE A 523 25.35 -79.92 10.31
N VAL A 524 24.39 -80.23 11.18
CA VAL A 524 24.30 -81.56 11.81
C VAL A 524 23.95 -82.62 10.75
N VAL A 525 22.98 -82.33 9.87
CA VAL A 525 22.58 -83.26 8.79
C VAL A 525 23.72 -83.50 7.80
N SER A 526 24.48 -82.47 7.41
CA SER A 526 25.61 -82.65 6.48
C SER A 526 26.79 -83.40 7.10
N ALA A 527 27.07 -83.22 8.39
CA ALA A 527 28.08 -83.99 9.12
C ALA A 527 27.73 -85.49 9.15
N PHE A 528 26.49 -85.84 9.54
CA PHE A 528 26.01 -87.23 9.51
C PHE A 528 26.08 -87.87 8.12
N TYR A 529 25.81 -87.10 7.05
CA TYR A 529 25.91 -87.58 5.68
C TYR A 529 27.37 -87.86 5.26
N LEU A 530 28.33 -87.08 5.77
CA LEU A 530 29.75 -87.24 5.45
C LEU A 530 30.35 -88.49 6.14
N ASP A 531 30.03 -88.72 7.41
CA ASP A 531 30.43 -89.94 8.14
C ASP A 531 29.87 -91.21 7.48
N LEU A 532 28.60 -91.16 7.02
CA LEU A 532 27.97 -92.28 6.31
C LEU A 532 28.70 -92.61 4.99
N VAL A 533 29.17 -91.60 4.26
CA VAL A 533 29.95 -91.76 3.02
C VAL A 533 31.39 -92.25 3.30
N LEU A 534 31.98 -91.88 4.43
CA LEU A 534 33.31 -92.37 4.83
C LEU A 534 33.30 -93.86 5.19
N MET A 535 32.21 -94.38 5.77
CA MET A 535 32.08 -95.81 6.10
C MET A 535 31.83 -96.74 4.89
N LEU A 536 31.64 -96.23 3.66
CA LEU A 536 31.45 -97.09 2.49
C LEU A 536 32.73 -97.84 2.06
N PRO A 537 32.66 -99.18 1.83
CA PRO A 537 33.82 -100.01 1.55
C PRO A 537 34.48 -99.70 0.20
N PRO A 538 35.80 -100.02 0.02
CA PRO A 538 36.57 -99.57 -1.14
C PRO A 538 36.05 -100.05 -2.49
N SER A 539 35.37 -101.19 -2.55
CA SER A 539 34.86 -101.83 -3.77
C SER A 539 33.78 -101.03 -4.51
N LEU A 540 33.22 -99.97 -3.90
CA LEU A 540 32.25 -99.06 -4.55
C LEU A 540 32.87 -97.70 -4.96
N LYS A 541 34.18 -97.49 -4.75
CA LYS A 541 34.86 -96.23 -5.08
C LYS A 541 35.52 -96.21 -6.47
N GLN A 542 35.33 -97.27 -7.27
CA GLN A 542 35.98 -97.44 -8.57
C GLN A 542 34.97 -97.52 -9.73
N GLN A 543 34.29 -96.39 -9.98
CA GLN A 543 33.45 -96.17 -11.16
C GLN A 543 33.55 -94.70 -11.58
N ASP A 544 34.02 -94.43 -12.81
CA ASP A 544 34.50 -93.11 -13.27
C ASP A 544 33.44 -92.00 -13.45
N GLY A 545 32.26 -92.15 -12.83
CA GLY A 545 31.25 -91.09 -12.73
C GLY A 545 31.27 -90.32 -11.40
N PHE A 546 31.75 -90.93 -10.30
CA PHE A 546 31.48 -90.41 -8.95
C PHE A 546 32.30 -89.16 -8.58
N ILE A 547 33.55 -89.07 -9.05
CA ILE A 547 34.46 -87.96 -8.72
C ILE A 547 34.01 -86.63 -9.37
N SER A 548 33.42 -86.69 -10.56
CA SER A 548 32.92 -85.50 -11.27
C SER A 548 31.78 -84.81 -10.51
N HIS A 549 30.77 -85.56 -10.07
CA HIS A 549 29.67 -84.99 -9.29
C HIS A 549 30.12 -84.44 -7.93
N SER A 550 31.06 -85.09 -7.25
CA SER A 550 31.61 -84.60 -5.97
C SER A 550 32.29 -83.24 -6.12
N HIS A 551 33.05 -83.01 -7.19
CA HIS A 551 33.68 -81.71 -7.44
C HIS A 551 32.67 -80.61 -7.77
N THR A 552 31.62 -80.91 -8.55
CA THR A 552 30.56 -79.96 -8.87
C THR A 552 29.82 -79.49 -7.62
N VAL A 553 29.42 -80.42 -6.74
CA VAL A 553 28.71 -80.09 -5.48
C VAL A 553 29.58 -79.24 -4.54
N ALA A 554 30.88 -79.54 -4.43
CA ALA A 554 31.81 -78.75 -3.60
C ALA A 554 31.96 -77.30 -4.09
N ILE A 555 32.02 -77.08 -5.41
CA ILE A 555 32.08 -75.74 -6.01
C ILE A 555 30.77 -74.98 -5.78
N GLN A 556 29.63 -75.65 -5.96
CA GLN A 556 28.31 -75.03 -5.87
C GLN A 556 27.94 -74.59 -4.45
N ILE A 557 28.46 -75.28 -3.42
CA ILE A 557 28.35 -74.85 -2.01
C ILE A 557 29.20 -73.59 -1.74
N ASN A 558 30.44 -73.52 -2.25
CA ASN A 558 31.30 -72.34 -2.08
C ASN A 558 30.73 -71.08 -2.76
N CYS A 559 30.11 -71.21 -3.94
CA CYS A 559 29.47 -70.07 -4.61
C CYS A 559 28.26 -69.49 -3.85
N LEU A 560 27.60 -70.28 -2.99
CA LEU A 560 26.52 -69.81 -2.12
C LEU A 560 27.01 -69.20 -0.79
N GLY A 561 28.30 -69.34 -0.47
CA GLY A 561 28.93 -68.74 0.72
C GLY A 561 29.35 -67.27 0.54
N ASN A 562 29.72 -66.86 -0.67
CA ASN A 562 30.31 -65.55 -0.97
C ASN A 562 29.32 -64.54 -1.61
N SER A 563 28.02 -64.64 -1.31
CA SER A 563 27.02 -63.67 -1.76
C SER A 563 25.96 -63.40 -0.70
N LYS A 564 26.38 -62.80 0.42
CA LYS A 564 25.53 -62.13 1.41
C LYS A 564 26.34 -61.24 2.35
#